data_AF-A0AAN8IZU4-F1
#
_entry.id   AF-A0AAN8IZU4-F1
#
_cell.length_a   1.000
_cell.length_b   1.000
_cell.length_c   1.000
_cell.angle_alpha   90.00
_cell.angle_beta   90.00
_cell.angle_gamma   90.00
#
_symmetry.space_group_name_H-M   'P 1'
#
loop_
_entity.id
_entity.type
_entity.pdbx_description
1 polymer ?
#
loop_
_entity_poly.entity_id
_entity_poly.type
_entity_poly.pdbx_seq_one_letter_code
_entity_poly.pdbx_strand_id
1 'polypeptide(L)'
;MAKPPAKEDTWAFQPIGAPFPDNPIRVPGQQNMYVALWYKYGKPIHGRAWNNNGGVECSFPYKKAELTTKTELEGHIQILTYKGNYKTLGYWYEWLPLKTRFEDGNDRDLVKCGQSTPILMTCADKEKRLGYLDLSTEIAMVSYNKKVEQIAGGATQTCLGIFRNYKPPPMVMVEEDQWDDTRWGAEFPKNVEPV
;
A
#
# COMPACT_ATOMS: atom_id res chain seq x y z
N MET A 1 -5.46 -30.09 -14.10
CA MET A 1 -6.47 -29.05 -13.82
C MET A 1 -5.79 -27.70 -13.97
N ALA A 2 -6.37 -26.77 -14.74
CA ALA A 2 -5.82 -25.41 -14.86
C ALA A 2 -5.91 -24.70 -13.49
N LYS A 3 -4.86 -23.99 -13.09
CA LYS A 3 -4.87 -23.19 -11.86
C LYS A 3 -5.96 -22.12 -12.01
N PRO A 4 -6.84 -21.91 -11.01
CA PRO A 4 -7.84 -20.86 -11.08
C PRO A 4 -7.17 -19.50 -11.29
N PRO A 5 -7.81 -18.56 -12.02
CA PRO A 5 -7.25 -17.25 -12.26
C PRO A 5 -7.00 -16.51 -10.93
N ALA A 6 -5.95 -15.70 -10.90
CA ALA A 6 -5.65 -14.87 -9.75
C ALA A 6 -6.81 -13.88 -9.48
N LYS A 7 -7.13 -13.66 -8.20
CA LYS A 7 -8.14 -12.68 -7.80
C LYS A 7 -7.63 -11.25 -7.97
N GLU A 8 -8.55 -10.30 -7.93
CA GLU A 8 -8.23 -8.86 -7.95
C GLU A 8 -7.82 -8.34 -6.56
N ASP A 9 -7.15 -7.19 -6.56
CA ASP A 9 -6.79 -6.46 -5.35
C ASP A 9 -8.03 -6.05 -4.55
N THR A 10 -7.99 -6.25 -3.23
CA THR A 10 -9.12 -5.90 -2.35
C THR A 10 -8.86 -4.58 -1.64
N TRP A 11 -9.73 -3.59 -1.90
CA TRP A 11 -9.69 -2.26 -1.28
C TRP A 11 -10.87 -2.11 -0.32
N ALA A 12 -10.59 -2.19 0.98
CA ALA A 12 -11.61 -2.11 2.02
C ALA A 12 -11.95 -0.65 2.32
N PHE A 13 -13.23 -0.28 2.22
CA PHE A 13 -13.72 1.04 2.66
C PHE A 13 -13.46 1.24 4.15
N GLN A 14 -12.87 2.38 4.49
CA GLN A 14 -12.40 2.68 5.82
C GLN A 14 -12.77 4.11 6.21
N PRO A 15 -13.68 4.29 7.19
CA PRO A 15 -13.91 5.60 7.80
C PRO A 15 -12.66 6.10 8.52
N ILE A 16 -12.31 7.37 8.29
CA ILE A 16 -11.20 8.01 9.02
C ILE A 16 -11.55 8.11 10.50
N GLY A 17 -10.61 7.73 11.36
CA GLY A 17 -10.75 7.64 12.82
C GLY A 17 -11.33 6.31 13.34
N ALA A 18 -11.87 5.45 12.48
CA ALA A 18 -12.29 4.10 12.88
C ALA A 18 -11.08 3.13 12.89
N PRO A 19 -11.14 1.99 13.60
CA PRO A 19 -10.10 0.97 13.55
C PRO A 19 -9.89 0.41 12.14
N PHE A 20 -8.67 -0.02 11.85
CA PHE A 20 -8.29 -0.62 10.56
C PHE A 20 -9.20 -1.81 10.16
N PRO A 21 -9.33 -2.10 8.86
CA PRO A 21 -9.96 -3.34 8.41
C PRO A 21 -9.01 -4.52 8.66
N ASP A 22 -9.51 -5.75 8.54
CA ASP A 22 -8.69 -6.95 8.75
C ASP A 22 -7.62 -7.09 7.66
N ASN A 23 -6.42 -7.54 8.04
CA ASN A 23 -5.29 -7.85 7.15
C ASN A 23 -4.87 -6.66 6.24
N PRO A 24 -4.65 -5.45 6.81
CA PRO A 24 -4.18 -4.32 6.02
C PRO A 24 -2.74 -4.56 5.54
N ILE A 25 -2.40 -4.10 4.34
CA ILE A 25 -1.04 -4.24 3.81
C ILE A 25 -0.12 -3.16 4.37
N ARG A 26 0.86 -3.60 5.16
CA ARG A 26 1.96 -2.78 5.68
C ARG A 26 2.98 -2.45 4.59
N VAL A 27 3.59 -1.27 4.73
CA VAL A 27 4.72 -0.83 3.93
C VAL A 27 6.01 -1.47 4.48
N PRO A 28 6.91 -2.00 3.63
CA PRO A 28 8.09 -2.74 4.07
C PRO A 28 9.04 -1.85 4.89
N GLY A 29 9.54 -2.39 6.01
CA GLY A 29 10.41 -1.67 6.93
C GLY A 29 9.75 -0.48 7.61
N GLN A 30 8.41 -0.45 7.70
CA GLN A 30 7.65 0.59 8.39
C GLN A 30 6.71 -0.05 9.42
N GLN A 31 6.89 0.31 10.70
CA GLN A 31 6.12 -0.28 11.80
C GLN A 31 4.63 0.14 11.79
N ASN A 32 4.33 1.33 11.27
CA ASN A 32 2.99 1.91 11.38
C ASN A 32 2.61 2.67 10.10
N MET A 33 2.75 2.04 8.94
CA MET A 33 2.39 2.63 7.65
C MET A 33 1.74 1.60 6.74
N TYR A 34 0.59 1.95 6.18
CA TYR A 34 -0.26 1.07 5.39
C TYR A 34 -0.62 1.70 4.04
N VAL A 35 -0.86 0.86 3.04
CA VAL A 35 -1.25 1.30 1.69
C VAL A 35 -2.70 1.78 1.69
N ALA A 36 -2.90 3.03 1.28
CA ALA A 36 -4.21 3.66 1.25
C ALA A 36 -4.54 4.24 -0.14
N LEU A 37 -5.82 4.35 -0.42
CA LEU A 37 -6.38 4.85 -1.67
C LEU A 37 -7.52 5.83 -1.37
N TRP A 38 -7.54 6.93 -2.09
CA TRP A 38 -8.61 7.92 -2.04
C TRP A 38 -9.01 8.31 -3.46
N TYR A 39 -10.26 8.73 -3.65
CA TYR A 39 -10.76 9.18 -4.94
C TYR A 39 -11.16 10.65 -4.86
N LYS A 40 -10.71 11.44 -5.84
CA LYS A 40 -11.16 12.82 -6.03
C LYS A 40 -11.66 13.02 -7.45
N TYR A 41 -12.95 13.35 -7.58
CA TYR A 41 -13.62 13.50 -8.89
C TYR A 41 -13.41 12.30 -9.82
N GLY A 42 -13.52 11.08 -9.27
CA GLY A 42 -13.33 9.83 -10.00
C GLY A 42 -11.87 9.46 -10.28
N LYS A 43 -10.88 10.28 -9.87
CA LYS A 43 -9.46 9.96 -10.03
C LYS A 43 -8.89 9.28 -8.78
N PRO A 44 -8.30 8.08 -8.90
CA PRO A 44 -7.63 7.40 -7.81
C PRO A 44 -6.31 8.10 -7.44
N ILE A 45 -6.06 8.22 -6.14
CA ILE A 45 -4.85 8.81 -5.56
C ILE A 45 -4.41 7.90 -4.42
N HIS A 46 -3.28 7.23 -4.58
CA HIS A 46 -2.70 6.49 -3.46
C HIS A 46 -2.01 7.43 -2.46
N GLY A 47 -1.98 6.98 -1.22
CA GLY A 47 -1.37 7.67 -0.09
C GLY A 47 -1.05 6.67 0.99
N ARG A 48 -0.90 7.16 2.22
CA ARG A 48 -0.62 6.30 3.38
C ARG A 48 -1.69 6.45 4.45
N ALA A 49 -1.84 5.38 5.22
CA ALA A 49 -2.54 5.40 6.49
C ALA A 49 -1.61 4.95 7.63
N TRP A 50 -1.94 5.33 8.85
CA TRP A 50 -1.26 4.87 10.08
C TRP A 50 -2.26 4.78 11.22
N ASN A 51 -1.91 4.02 12.25
CA ASN A 51 -2.66 3.93 13.49
C ASN A 51 -2.28 5.08 14.42
N ASN A 52 -3.28 5.83 14.87
CA ASN A 52 -3.16 6.74 16.01
C ASN A 52 -4.28 6.44 17.00
N ASN A 53 -3.92 6.02 18.21
CA ASN A 53 -4.87 5.63 19.29
C ASN A 53 -5.96 4.65 18.85
N GLY A 54 -5.62 3.67 18.00
CA GLY A 54 -6.54 2.66 17.49
C GLY A 54 -7.42 3.13 16.33
N GLY A 55 -7.35 4.40 15.94
CA GLY A 55 -8.05 4.96 14.79
C GLY A 55 -7.13 5.10 13.57
N VAL A 56 -7.71 4.98 12.38
CA VAL A 56 -7.02 5.26 11.11
C VAL A 56 -6.85 6.76 10.94
N GLU A 57 -5.60 7.20 10.82
CA GLU A 57 -5.22 8.48 10.23
C GLU A 57 -4.57 8.25 8.87
N CYS A 58 -4.49 9.31 8.05
CA CYS A 58 -4.00 9.19 6.69
C CYS A 58 -3.46 10.51 6.13
N SER A 59 -2.73 10.39 5.01
CA SER A 59 -2.16 11.52 4.28
C SER A 59 -2.11 11.22 2.79
N PHE A 60 -2.67 12.15 2.00
CA PHE A 60 -2.72 12.08 0.55
C PHE A 60 -2.17 13.36 -0.08
N PRO A 61 -1.30 13.24 -1.10
CA PRO A 61 -0.87 14.40 -1.88
C PRO A 61 -1.95 14.76 -2.90
N TYR A 62 -2.45 15.99 -2.85
CA TYR A 62 -3.36 16.52 -3.85
C TYR A 62 -2.89 17.90 -4.34
N LYS A 63 -2.46 17.94 -5.60
CA LYS A 63 -1.79 19.11 -6.21
C LYS A 63 -0.56 19.51 -5.39
N LYS A 64 -0.62 20.62 -4.66
CA LYS A 64 0.46 21.14 -3.81
C LYS A 64 0.14 21.07 -2.32
N ALA A 65 -0.98 20.45 -1.96
CA ALA A 65 -1.45 20.33 -0.58
C ALA A 65 -1.37 18.88 -0.11
N GLU A 66 -1.01 18.72 1.16
CA GLU A 66 -1.25 17.49 1.91
C GLU A 66 -2.67 17.53 2.47
N LEU A 67 -3.47 16.50 2.19
CA LEU A 67 -4.80 16.33 2.77
C LEU A 67 -4.75 15.20 3.81
N THR A 68 -5.25 15.47 5.01
CA THR A 68 -5.23 14.50 6.13
C THR A 68 -6.56 14.43 6.87
N THR A 69 -7.38 15.47 6.78
CA THR A 69 -8.58 15.57 7.62
C THR A 69 -9.77 14.86 7.00
N LYS A 70 -10.68 14.42 7.87
CA LYS A 70 -11.95 13.80 7.47
C LYS A 70 -12.74 14.68 6.49
N THR A 71 -12.73 15.99 6.69
CA THR A 71 -13.44 16.95 5.85
C THR A 71 -12.82 17.08 4.46
N GLU A 72 -11.49 17.16 4.37
CA GLU A 72 -10.78 17.25 3.09
C GLU A 72 -10.93 15.99 2.23
N LEU A 73 -10.99 14.84 2.90
CA LEU A 73 -11.03 13.51 2.29
C LEU A 73 -12.44 12.91 2.20
N GLU A 74 -13.47 13.73 2.39
CA GLU A 74 -14.88 13.33 2.20
C GLU A 74 -15.33 12.16 3.11
N GLY A 75 -14.67 11.99 4.26
CA GLY A 75 -15.11 11.09 5.32
C GLY A 75 -14.54 9.67 5.29
N HIS A 76 -14.09 9.18 4.14
CA HIS A 76 -13.67 7.79 3.95
C HIS A 76 -12.56 7.64 2.92
N ILE A 77 -11.71 6.65 3.16
CA ILE A 77 -10.65 6.20 2.27
C ILE A 77 -10.82 4.70 2.04
N GLN A 78 -9.91 4.10 1.28
CA GLN A 78 -9.79 2.65 1.18
C GLN A 78 -8.40 2.21 1.62
N ILE A 79 -8.33 1.05 2.28
CA ILE A 79 -7.07 0.41 2.69
C ILE A 79 -6.90 -0.87 1.87
N LEU A 80 -5.69 -1.09 1.35
CA LEU A 80 -5.36 -2.34 0.67
C LEU A 80 -5.36 -3.47 1.70
N THR A 81 -6.10 -4.55 1.44
CA THR A 81 -6.13 -5.72 2.32
C THR A 81 -5.75 -6.99 1.59
N TYR A 82 -5.23 -7.96 2.34
CA TYR A 82 -4.82 -9.26 1.83
C TYR A 82 -5.27 -10.36 2.77
N LYS A 83 -6.51 -10.81 2.59
CA LYS A 83 -7.12 -11.88 3.39
C LYS A 83 -7.01 -13.20 2.65
N GLY A 84 -6.04 -14.02 3.04
CA GLY A 84 -5.78 -15.34 2.45
C GLY A 84 -4.29 -15.55 2.21
N ASN A 85 -3.95 -16.34 1.19
CA ASN A 85 -2.58 -16.58 0.78
C ASN A 85 -2.49 -16.86 -0.73
N TYR A 86 -1.27 -17.09 -1.22
CA TYR A 86 -0.99 -17.41 -2.63
C TYR A 86 -1.86 -18.54 -3.19
N LYS A 87 -2.17 -19.57 -2.40
CA LYS A 87 -2.99 -20.72 -2.86
C LYS A 87 -4.45 -20.33 -3.03
N THR A 88 -4.97 -19.43 -2.21
CA THR A 88 -6.39 -19.02 -2.22
C THR A 88 -6.67 -17.81 -3.11
N LEU A 89 -5.67 -16.94 -3.32
CA LEU A 89 -5.77 -15.69 -4.06
C LEU A 89 -5.08 -15.77 -5.43
N GLY A 90 -4.14 -16.69 -5.62
CA GLY A 90 -3.40 -16.87 -6.87
C GLY A 90 -2.19 -15.94 -7.04
N TYR A 91 -2.00 -14.99 -6.12
CA TYR A 91 -0.89 -14.04 -6.07
C TYR A 91 -0.47 -13.75 -4.62
N TRP A 92 0.68 -13.11 -4.43
CA TRP A 92 1.10 -12.45 -3.18
C TRP A 92 1.69 -11.08 -3.49
N TYR A 93 1.71 -10.16 -2.52
CA TYR A 93 2.29 -8.84 -2.72
C TYR A 93 3.80 -8.84 -2.48
N GLU A 94 4.54 -8.32 -3.44
CA GLU A 94 6.00 -8.18 -3.40
C GLU A 94 6.36 -6.71 -3.65
N TRP A 95 7.27 -6.17 -2.84
CA TRP A 95 7.77 -4.81 -3.01
C TRP A 95 9.10 -4.84 -3.74
N LEU A 96 9.17 -4.21 -4.92
CA LEU A 96 10.34 -4.23 -5.79
C LEU A 96 10.64 -2.82 -6.30
N PRO A 97 11.88 -2.53 -6.73
CA PRO A 97 12.18 -1.29 -7.45
C PRO A 97 11.22 -1.11 -8.62
N LEU A 98 10.66 0.09 -8.78
CA LEU A 98 9.62 0.37 -9.77
C LEU A 98 10.03 -0.02 -11.19
N LYS A 99 11.33 0.11 -11.54
CA LYS A 99 11.89 -0.35 -12.83
C LYS A 99 11.56 -1.79 -13.19
N THR A 100 11.31 -2.65 -12.19
CA THR A 100 10.93 -4.06 -12.39
C THR A 100 9.66 -4.19 -13.24
N ARG A 101 8.81 -3.16 -13.30
CA ARG A 101 7.63 -3.14 -14.18
C ARG A 101 7.94 -3.25 -15.68
N PHE A 102 9.21 -3.07 -16.06
CA PHE A 102 9.69 -3.18 -17.44
C PHE A 102 10.44 -4.48 -17.71
N GLU A 103 10.61 -5.35 -16.70
CA GLU A 103 11.22 -6.66 -16.91
C GLU A 103 10.30 -7.53 -17.77
N ASP A 104 10.88 -8.24 -18.74
CA ASP A 104 10.14 -9.13 -19.61
C ASP A 104 9.68 -10.37 -18.82
N GLY A 105 8.39 -10.43 -18.51
CA GLY A 105 7.78 -11.56 -17.83
C GLY A 105 6.30 -11.34 -17.52
N ASN A 106 5.52 -12.43 -17.54
CA ASN A 106 4.10 -12.42 -17.18
C ASN A 106 3.87 -12.89 -15.74
N ASP A 107 4.92 -12.89 -14.92
CA ASP A 107 4.89 -13.43 -13.56
C ASP A 107 4.49 -12.39 -12.51
N ARG A 108 4.46 -11.10 -12.89
CA ARG A 108 4.17 -10.00 -11.99
C ARG A 108 3.35 -8.92 -12.67
N ASP A 109 2.40 -8.36 -11.92
CA ASP A 109 1.66 -7.17 -12.33
C ASP A 109 1.81 -6.06 -11.29
N LEU A 110 1.99 -4.83 -11.76
CA LEU A 110 2.00 -3.65 -10.88
C LEU A 110 0.61 -3.42 -10.28
N VAL A 111 0.52 -3.28 -8.96
CA VAL A 111 -0.71 -2.89 -8.28
C VAL A 111 -1.05 -1.46 -8.64
N LYS A 112 -2.23 -1.25 -9.22
CA LYS A 112 -2.68 0.08 -9.62
C LYS A 112 -4.19 0.20 -9.58
N CYS A 113 -4.65 1.43 -9.44
CA CYS A 113 -6.04 1.83 -9.68
C CYS A 113 -6.00 2.92 -10.74
N GLY A 114 -6.59 2.65 -11.91
CA GLY A 114 -6.46 3.54 -13.06
C GLY A 114 -4.99 3.83 -13.39
N GLN A 115 -4.61 5.11 -13.33
CA GLN A 115 -3.25 5.59 -13.59
C GLN A 115 -2.43 5.83 -12.32
N SER A 116 -2.97 5.50 -11.14
CA SER A 116 -2.28 5.67 -9.87
C SER A 116 -1.71 4.33 -9.41
N THR A 117 -0.43 4.30 -9.06
CA THR A 117 0.21 3.15 -8.40
C THR A 117 0.85 3.61 -7.09
N PRO A 118 0.77 2.82 -5.99
CA PRO A 118 1.51 3.13 -4.76
C PRO A 118 3.01 3.17 -5.03
N ILE A 119 3.71 4.12 -4.41
CA ILE A 119 5.17 4.23 -4.50
C ILE A 119 5.76 4.67 -3.17
N LEU A 120 6.76 3.93 -2.69
CA LEU A 120 7.51 4.25 -1.48
C LEU A 120 8.76 5.04 -1.86
N MET A 121 8.79 6.30 -1.44
CA MET A 121 9.86 7.25 -1.76
C MET A 121 10.63 7.61 -0.50
N THR A 122 11.96 7.71 -0.62
CA THR A 122 12.78 8.38 0.39
C THR A 122 12.68 9.89 0.17
N CYS A 123 12.11 10.60 1.13
CA CYS A 123 11.91 12.05 1.08
C CYS A 123 13.20 12.83 1.39
N ALA A 124 13.18 14.14 1.15
CA ALA A 124 14.30 15.04 1.44
C ALA A 124 14.76 15.04 2.91
N ASP A 125 13.87 14.72 3.84
CA ASP A 125 14.18 14.56 5.28
C ASP A 125 14.71 13.17 5.64
N LYS A 126 15.02 12.34 4.64
CA LYS A 126 15.54 10.95 4.74
C LYS A 126 14.55 9.93 5.26
N GLU A 127 13.32 10.33 5.55
CA GLU A 127 12.25 9.41 5.93
C GLU A 127 11.63 8.76 4.68
N LYS A 128 11.26 7.49 4.80
CA LYS A 128 10.52 6.80 3.75
C LYS A 128 9.03 7.07 3.94
N ARG A 129 8.35 7.47 2.87
CA ARG A 129 6.91 7.72 2.91
C ARG A 129 6.24 7.21 1.65
N LEU A 130 5.07 6.61 1.86
CA LEU A 130 4.23 6.11 0.78
C LEU A 130 3.38 7.25 0.22
N GLY A 131 3.34 7.33 -1.11
CA GLY A 131 2.42 8.15 -1.89
C GLY A 131 2.04 7.42 -3.17
N TYR A 132 2.00 8.14 -4.29
CA TYR A 132 1.65 7.53 -5.57
C TYR A 132 2.48 8.06 -6.73
N LEU A 133 2.61 7.24 -7.76
CA LEU A 133 3.06 7.64 -9.08
C LEU A 133 1.85 7.72 -10.00
N ASP A 134 1.74 8.86 -10.70
CA ASP A 134 0.84 8.99 -11.84
C ASP A 134 1.53 8.40 -13.08
N LEU A 135 1.04 7.27 -13.56
CA LEU A 135 1.54 6.55 -14.72
C LEU A 135 1.32 7.31 -16.04
N SER A 136 0.44 8.31 -16.07
CA SER A 136 0.24 9.15 -17.26
C SER A 136 1.28 10.26 -17.37
N THR A 137 1.75 10.80 -16.25
CA THR A 137 2.73 11.90 -16.23
C THR A 137 4.13 11.46 -15.80
N GLU A 138 4.28 10.25 -15.25
CA GLU A 138 5.50 9.72 -14.65
C GLU A 138 6.06 10.63 -13.54
N ILE A 139 5.15 11.17 -12.72
CA ILE A 139 5.46 12.01 -11.54
C ILE A 139 5.01 11.28 -10.29
N ALA A 140 5.94 11.00 -9.39
CA ALA A 140 5.66 10.48 -8.06
C ALA A 140 5.45 11.64 -7.08
N MET A 141 4.43 11.53 -6.24
CA MET A 141 4.08 12.52 -5.25
C MET A 141 3.88 11.88 -3.88
N VAL A 142 4.41 12.53 -2.85
CA VAL A 142 4.25 12.15 -1.45
C VAL A 142 3.96 13.38 -0.62
N SER A 143 3.02 13.29 0.32
CA SER A 143 2.62 14.37 1.21
C SER A 143 3.17 14.21 2.62
N TYR A 144 3.67 15.27 3.23
CA TYR A 144 4.05 15.32 4.64
C TYR A 144 4.28 16.77 5.07
N ASN A 145 4.17 17.07 6.37
CA ASN A 145 4.43 18.40 6.92
C ASN A 145 3.72 19.54 6.17
N LYS A 146 2.46 19.32 5.77
CA LYS A 146 1.60 20.24 5.01
C LYS A 146 2.12 20.60 3.62
N LYS A 147 3.04 19.82 3.06
CA LYS A 147 3.60 19.99 1.72
C LYS A 147 3.53 18.70 0.91
N VAL A 148 3.74 18.84 -0.39
CA VAL A 148 3.90 17.72 -1.33
C VAL A 148 5.32 17.77 -1.89
N GLU A 149 6.03 16.67 -1.78
CA GLU A 149 7.30 16.43 -2.46
C GLU A 149 7.04 15.61 -3.73
N GLN A 150 7.78 15.92 -4.80
CA GLN A 150 7.61 15.29 -6.10
C GLN A 150 8.95 14.92 -6.70
N ILE A 151 9.01 13.76 -7.34
CA ILE A 151 10.13 13.34 -8.20
C ILE A 151 9.57 12.83 -9.53
N ALA A 152 10.33 12.95 -10.60
CA ALA A 152 9.90 12.56 -11.94
C ALA A 152 11.02 11.84 -12.70
N GLY A 153 10.64 11.15 -13.79
CA GLY A 153 11.59 10.50 -14.68
C GLY A 153 12.37 9.38 -14.00
N GLY A 154 13.65 9.23 -14.36
CA GLY A 154 14.50 8.11 -13.92
C GLY A 154 14.62 7.94 -12.39
N ALA A 155 14.45 9.03 -11.61
CA ALA A 155 14.50 8.96 -10.15
C ALA A 155 13.36 8.11 -9.55
N THR A 156 12.20 8.03 -10.22
CA THR A 156 11.07 7.21 -9.76
C THR A 156 11.39 5.71 -9.81
N GLN A 157 12.32 5.30 -10.68
CA GLN A 157 12.58 3.91 -11.02
C GLN A 157 13.29 3.12 -9.90
N THR A 158 13.95 3.84 -8.98
CA THR A 158 14.64 3.25 -7.82
C THR A 158 13.74 3.17 -6.57
N CYS A 159 12.61 3.87 -6.56
CA CYS A 159 11.61 3.76 -5.49
C CYS A 159 10.96 2.38 -5.51
N LEU A 160 10.39 1.95 -4.38
CA LEU A 160 9.68 0.67 -4.32
C LEU A 160 8.23 0.84 -4.77
N GLY A 161 7.79 0.00 -5.70
CA GLY A 161 6.39 -0.23 -6.03
C GLY A 161 5.92 -1.56 -5.48
N ILE A 162 4.60 -1.76 -5.43
CA ILE A 162 3.98 -3.01 -5.02
C ILE A 162 3.49 -3.78 -6.24
N PHE A 163 3.86 -5.06 -6.31
CA PHE A 163 3.54 -5.97 -7.41
C PHE A 163 2.75 -7.16 -6.88
N ARG A 164 1.79 -7.62 -7.67
CA ARG A 164 1.19 -8.96 -7.52
C ARG A 164 2.16 -9.95 -8.15
N ASN A 165 2.72 -10.86 -7.37
CA ASN A 165 3.57 -11.93 -7.88
C ASN A 165 2.76 -13.24 -8.00
N TYR A 166 2.76 -13.82 -9.19
CA TYR A 166 2.00 -15.03 -9.56
C TYR A 166 2.79 -16.32 -9.42
N LYS A 167 4.09 -16.23 -9.11
CA LYS A 167 4.92 -17.37 -8.70
C LYS A 167 4.76 -17.62 -7.20
N PRO A 168 4.97 -18.87 -6.74
CA PRO A 168 4.97 -19.18 -5.31
C PRO A 168 6.00 -18.31 -4.56
N PRO A 169 5.68 -17.85 -3.34
CA PRO A 169 6.65 -17.13 -2.52
C PRO A 169 7.85 -18.04 -2.18
N PRO A 170 9.05 -17.47 -2.03
CA PRO A 170 10.24 -18.25 -1.68
C PRO A 170 10.11 -18.87 -0.28
N MET A 171 10.66 -20.08 -0.09
CA MET A 171 10.76 -20.72 1.22
C MET A 171 12.08 -20.33 1.88
N VAL A 172 12.10 -19.16 2.51
CA VAL A 172 13.27 -18.65 3.26
C VAL A 172 12.92 -18.51 4.74
N MET A 173 13.93 -18.66 5.60
CA MET A 173 13.77 -18.34 7.02
C MET A 173 13.56 -16.83 7.17
N VAL A 174 12.57 -16.45 7.97
CA VAL A 174 12.29 -15.05 8.27
C VAL A 174 13.08 -14.67 9.51
N GLU A 175 14.00 -13.71 9.36
CA GLU A 175 14.86 -13.22 10.45
C GLU A 175 14.30 -11.99 11.16
N GLU A 176 13.33 -11.30 10.54
CA GLU A 176 12.68 -10.10 11.08
C GLU A 176 11.49 -10.44 11.98
N ASP A 177 11.22 -9.57 12.97
CA ASP A 177 10.04 -9.68 13.82
C ASP A 177 8.75 -9.62 12.98
N GLN A 178 7.85 -10.59 13.21
CA GLN A 178 6.56 -10.64 12.54
C GLN A 178 5.48 -9.96 13.40
N TRP A 179 4.94 -8.86 12.88
CA TRP A 179 3.89 -8.10 13.54
C TRP A 179 2.54 -8.31 12.84
N ASP A 180 1.65 -9.05 13.50
CA ASP A 180 0.28 -9.23 13.02
C ASP A 180 -0.64 -8.09 13.45
N ASP A 181 -1.46 -7.62 12.50
CA ASP A 181 -2.52 -6.64 12.77
C ASP A 181 -3.76 -7.31 13.34
N THR A 182 -4.10 -6.95 14.58
CA THR A 182 -5.33 -7.40 15.24
C THR A 182 -6.10 -6.23 15.86
N ARG A 183 -7.34 -6.50 16.25
CA ARG A 183 -8.23 -5.53 16.91
C ARG A 183 -8.72 -6.07 18.23
N TRP A 184 -9.03 -5.17 19.15
CA TRP A 184 -9.66 -5.54 20.41
C TRP A 184 -10.95 -6.32 20.15
N GLY A 185 -11.09 -7.48 20.82
CA GLY A 185 -12.24 -8.38 20.67
C GLY A 185 -12.18 -9.32 19.46
N ALA A 186 -11.10 -9.32 18.67
CA ALA A 186 -10.88 -10.34 17.64
C ALA A 186 -10.65 -11.73 18.26
N GLU A 187 -10.92 -12.79 17.50
CA GLU A 187 -10.55 -14.15 17.92
C GLU A 187 -9.04 -14.25 18.16
N PHE A 188 -8.64 -14.96 19.20
CA PHE A 188 -7.24 -15.25 19.47
C PHE A 188 -6.63 -16.00 18.28
N PRO A 189 -5.43 -15.61 17.80
CA PRO A 189 -4.88 -16.18 16.59
C PRO A 189 -4.46 -17.64 16.83
N LYS A 190 -4.94 -18.55 15.96
CA LYS A 190 -4.79 -20.01 16.14
C LYS A 190 -3.51 -20.57 15.52
N ASN A 191 -2.88 -19.83 14.62
CA ASN A 191 -1.78 -20.30 13.77
C ASN A 191 -0.50 -19.47 13.95
N VAL A 192 -0.39 -18.76 15.06
CA VAL A 192 0.80 -17.97 15.40
C VAL A 192 1.17 -18.27 16.85
N GLU A 193 2.44 -18.11 17.18
CA GLU A 193 2.95 -18.22 18.54
C GLU A 193 3.19 -16.80 19.06
N PRO A 194 2.22 -16.19 19.78
CA PRO A 194 2.40 -14.85 20.33
C PRO A 194 3.45 -14.88 21.45
N VAL A 195 4.30 -13.86 21.46
CA VAL A 195 5.34 -13.63 22.49
C VAL A 195 4.83 -12.66 23.54
#